data_AF-A0A929FQQ4-F1
#
_entry.id   AF-A0A929FQQ4-F1
#
_cell.length_a   1.000
_cell.length_b   1.000
_cell.length_c   1.000
_cell.angle_alpha   90.00
_cell.angle_beta   90.00
_cell.angle_gamma   90.00
#
_symmetry.space_group_name_H-M   'P 1'
#
loop_
_entity.id
_entity.type
_entity.pdbx_description
1 polymer ?
#
loop_
_entity_poly.entity_id
_entity_poly.type
_entity_poly.pdbx_seq_one_letter_code
_entity_poly.pdbx_strand_id
1 'polypeptide(L)'
;MPTEFTAATLRELSIPERKELIYQKTLTIDATHITDEELNKAYKLAKALHPILDSYFQYQIQQYNQTGTALELERQSRLIRSNIDDFTHNFIKWLQQDFEIKKSKTFSKPSNLFELCGATLLVTSNSVTRTLSTRMGHLWEKIADISPYVIIPEVEFGINLKGIDIILYTDGAVSFAQLKTLKGTLTGSQVSRAIRELSSHENPLFLVAFDLGQWTFPARSEIPRFAGQAFWNKIHMDYDLVEGQVKNMLQKIDQVFADLAAN
;
A
#
# COMPACT_ATOMS: atom_id res chain seq x y z
N MET A 1 -4.98 20.71 25.45
CA MET A 1 -5.15 19.64 24.45
C MET A 1 -6.57 19.12 24.57
N PRO A 2 -7.27 18.82 23.45
CA PRO A 2 -8.59 18.20 23.49
C PRO A 2 -8.55 16.93 24.36
N THR A 3 -9.48 16.79 25.30
CA THR A 3 -9.51 15.68 26.26
C THR A 3 -10.22 14.45 25.71
N GLU A 4 -11.08 14.62 24.70
CA GLU A 4 -11.90 13.54 24.16
C GLU A 4 -11.24 12.91 22.93
N PHE A 5 -11.16 11.59 22.91
CA PHE A 5 -10.59 10.84 21.79
C PHE A 5 -11.73 10.36 20.90
N THR A 6 -12.13 11.24 19.98
CA THR A 6 -13.22 11.00 19.04
C THR A 6 -12.75 11.22 17.61
N ALA A 7 -13.49 10.69 16.64
CA ALA A 7 -13.21 10.98 15.23
C ALA A 7 -13.30 12.48 14.90
N ALA A 8 -14.30 13.18 15.45
CA ALA A 8 -14.45 14.63 15.25
C ALA A 8 -13.22 15.39 15.73
N THR A 9 -12.72 15.07 16.94
CA THR A 9 -11.50 15.69 17.48
C THR A 9 -10.29 15.43 16.61
N LEU A 10 -10.05 14.19 16.17
CA LEU A 10 -8.87 13.87 15.35
C LEU A 10 -8.87 14.59 14.01
N ARG A 11 -10.03 14.79 13.39
CA ARG A 11 -10.12 15.43 12.07
C ARG A 11 -9.65 16.88 12.08
N GLU A 12 -9.97 17.61 13.15
CA GLU A 12 -9.56 19.03 13.33
C GLU A 12 -8.07 19.20 13.66
N LEU A 13 -7.40 18.12 14.04
CA LEU A 13 -5.97 18.13 14.38
C LEU A 13 -5.10 17.95 13.14
N SER A 14 -3.90 18.52 13.18
CA SER A 14 -2.85 18.22 12.21
C SER A 14 -2.35 16.77 12.38
N ILE A 15 -1.71 16.21 11.35
CA ILE A 15 -1.17 14.84 11.40
C ILE A 15 -0.25 14.60 12.62
N PRO A 16 0.70 15.51 12.96
CA PRO A 16 1.51 15.34 14.17
C PRO A 16 0.70 15.32 15.47
N GLU A 17 -0.35 16.14 15.58
CA GLU A 17 -1.22 16.18 16.76
C GLU A 17 -2.12 14.94 16.87
N ARG A 18 -2.65 14.45 15.74
CA ARG A 18 -3.37 13.17 15.66
C ARG A 18 -2.48 12.03 16.17
N LYS A 19 -1.27 11.94 15.62
CA LYS A 19 -0.26 10.95 15.99
C LYS A 19 -0.01 10.95 17.49
N GLU A 20 0.26 12.13 18.06
CA GLU A 20 0.53 12.28 19.49
C GLU A 20 -0.67 11.81 20.33
N LEU A 21 -1.88 12.26 19.98
CA LEU A 21 -3.08 11.89 20.71
C LEU A 21 -3.36 10.37 20.65
N ILE A 22 -3.12 9.73 19.51
CA ILE A 22 -3.21 8.27 19.36
C ILE A 22 -2.17 7.57 20.26
N TYR A 23 -0.92 8.04 20.26
CA TYR A 23 0.13 7.49 21.13
C TYR A 23 -0.24 7.59 22.61
N GLN A 24 -0.82 8.71 23.05
CA GLN A 24 -1.28 8.84 24.43
C GLN A 24 -2.34 7.79 24.80
N LYS A 25 -3.21 7.42 23.86
CA LYS A 25 -4.18 6.32 24.08
C LYS A 25 -3.54 4.95 24.19
N THR A 26 -2.43 4.70 23.49
CA THR A 26 -1.72 3.42 23.59
C THR A 26 -1.20 3.10 24.99
N LEU A 27 -0.99 4.12 25.83
CA LEU A 27 -0.51 3.95 27.22
C LEU A 27 -1.50 3.19 28.11
N THR A 28 -2.78 3.20 27.74
CA THR A 28 -3.86 2.53 28.50
C THR A 28 -4.12 1.10 28.04
N ILE A 29 -3.45 0.65 26.97
CA ILE A 29 -3.73 -0.63 26.32
C ILE A 29 -2.71 -1.67 26.81
N ASP A 30 -3.22 -2.73 27.43
CA ASP A 30 -2.41 -3.89 27.77
C ASP A 30 -2.12 -4.74 26.53
N ALA A 31 -0.84 -5.05 26.34
CA ALA A 31 -0.34 -5.92 25.29
C ALA A 31 0.80 -6.82 25.82
N THR A 32 0.85 -7.08 27.13
CA THR A 32 1.90 -7.88 27.78
C THR A 32 2.03 -9.30 27.22
N HIS A 33 0.98 -9.81 26.58
CA HIS A 33 0.96 -11.09 25.88
C HIS A 33 1.74 -11.10 24.55
N ILE A 34 2.10 -9.93 24.00
CA ILE A 34 2.87 -9.79 22.74
C ILE A 34 4.31 -9.41 23.09
N THR A 35 5.24 -10.34 22.87
CA THR A 35 6.66 -10.19 23.22
C THR A 35 7.49 -9.50 22.13
N ASP A 36 7.08 -9.58 20.86
CA ASP A 36 7.71 -8.84 19.76
C ASP A 36 7.36 -7.35 19.90
N GLU A 37 8.38 -6.51 20.11
CA GLU A 37 8.20 -5.08 20.41
C GLU A 37 7.49 -4.31 19.30
N GLU A 38 7.80 -4.61 18.03
CA GLU A 38 7.19 -3.92 16.91
C GLU A 38 5.72 -4.34 16.73
N LEU A 39 5.41 -5.62 16.92
CA LEU A 39 4.02 -6.11 16.93
C LEU A 39 3.25 -5.59 18.14
N ASN A 40 3.89 -5.48 19.31
CA ASN A 40 3.28 -4.92 20.52
C ASN A 40 2.84 -3.47 20.27
N LYS A 41 3.74 -2.67 19.68
CA LYS A 41 3.45 -1.29 19.30
C LYS A 41 2.32 -1.20 18.27
N ALA A 42 2.38 -2.01 17.21
CA ALA A 42 1.36 -2.02 16.16
C ALA A 42 -0.02 -2.42 16.71
N TYR A 43 -0.07 -3.45 17.57
CA TYR A 43 -1.28 -3.89 18.26
C TYR A 43 -1.89 -2.77 19.09
N LYS A 44 -1.09 -2.09 19.93
CA LYS A 44 -1.60 -1.00 20.77
C LYS A 44 -2.15 0.15 19.93
N LEU A 45 -1.48 0.51 18.84
CA LEU A 45 -1.96 1.55 17.92
C LEU A 45 -3.27 1.15 17.26
N ALA A 46 -3.37 -0.08 16.72
CA ALA A 46 -4.60 -0.59 16.11
C ALA A 46 -5.76 -0.63 17.11
N LYS A 47 -5.51 -1.11 18.33
CA LYS A 47 -6.50 -1.13 19.43
C LYS A 47 -6.91 0.26 19.89
N ALA A 48 -6.00 1.23 19.88
CA ALA A 48 -6.33 2.62 20.19
C ALA A 48 -7.26 3.20 19.12
N LEU A 49 -7.01 2.92 17.85
CA LEU A 49 -7.82 3.43 16.74
C LEU A 49 -9.16 2.72 16.57
N HIS A 50 -9.24 1.41 16.79
CA HIS A 50 -10.41 0.62 16.45
C HIS A 50 -11.76 1.23 16.92
N PRO A 51 -11.91 1.69 18.18
CA PRO A 51 -13.18 2.23 18.67
C PRO A 51 -13.68 3.49 17.96
N ILE A 52 -12.79 4.24 17.29
CA ILE A 52 -13.15 5.50 16.62
C ILE A 52 -13.24 5.36 15.11
N LEU A 53 -12.67 4.31 14.52
CA LEU A 53 -12.55 4.16 13.07
C LEU A 53 -13.91 4.10 12.37
N ASP A 54 -14.90 3.41 12.95
CA ASP A 54 -16.26 3.39 12.39
C ASP A 54 -16.82 4.80 12.22
N SER A 55 -16.84 5.60 13.30
CA SER A 55 -17.30 7.00 13.24
C SER A 55 -16.46 7.88 12.30
N TYR A 56 -15.16 7.58 12.17
CA TYR A 56 -14.26 8.28 11.26
C TYR A 56 -14.63 8.03 9.79
N PHE A 57 -14.82 6.76 9.43
CA PHE A 57 -15.26 6.37 8.09
C PHE A 57 -16.65 6.90 7.78
N GLN A 58 -17.59 6.82 8.73
CA GLN A 58 -18.94 7.37 8.52
C GLN A 58 -18.92 8.86 8.20
N TYR A 59 -18.10 9.64 8.90
CA TYR A 59 -17.92 11.05 8.55
C TYR A 59 -17.30 11.21 7.16
N GLN A 60 -16.23 10.46 6.86
CA GLN A 60 -15.57 10.50 5.54
C GLN A 60 -16.61 10.26 4.44
N ILE A 61 -17.31 9.13 4.49
CA ILE A 61 -18.36 8.73 3.56
C ILE A 61 -19.47 9.80 3.47
N GLN A 62 -19.91 10.37 4.59
CA GLN A 62 -20.93 11.43 4.58
C GLN A 62 -20.48 12.68 3.83
N GLN A 63 -19.26 13.17 4.07
CA GLN A 63 -18.69 14.31 3.33
C GLN A 63 -18.58 14.00 1.83
N TYR A 64 -18.20 12.78 1.50
CA TYR A 64 -18.11 12.33 0.13
C TYR A 64 -19.49 12.29 -0.55
N ASN A 65 -20.53 11.80 0.13
CA ASN A 65 -21.90 11.81 -0.38
C ASN A 65 -22.45 13.23 -0.56
N GLN A 66 -22.09 14.17 0.31
CA GLN A 66 -22.47 15.59 0.18
C GLN A 66 -21.77 16.28 -1.00
N THR A 67 -20.55 15.85 -1.34
CA THR A 67 -19.79 16.37 -2.49
C THR A 67 -20.05 15.60 -3.79
N GLY A 68 -20.83 14.52 -3.74
CA GLY A 68 -21.46 13.82 -4.86
C GLY A 68 -20.56 13.06 -5.83
N THR A 69 -19.23 13.14 -5.73
CA THR A 69 -18.42 12.99 -6.95
C THR A 69 -17.36 11.87 -6.94
N ALA A 70 -16.85 11.39 -5.80
CA ALA A 70 -15.62 10.56 -5.81
C ALA A 70 -15.77 9.15 -6.41
N LEU A 71 -16.94 8.53 -6.26
CA LEU A 71 -17.24 7.20 -6.80
C LEU A 71 -17.89 7.25 -8.19
N GLU A 72 -18.13 8.44 -8.74
CA GLU A 72 -18.54 8.55 -10.14
C GLU A 72 -17.41 8.05 -11.03
N LEU A 73 -17.74 7.19 -11.99
CA LEU A 73 -16.78 6.52 -12.85
C LEU A 73 -15.81 7.50 -13.53
N GLU A 74 -16.31 8.67 -13.96
CA GLU A 74 -15.48 9.71 -14.58
C GLU A 74 -14.46 10.33 -13.61
N ARG A 75 -14.86 10.60 -12.36
CA ARG A 75 -13.94 11.11 -11.34
C ARG A 75 -12.94 10.04 -10.94
N GLN A 76 -13.37 8.79 -10.74
CA GLN A 76 -12.46 7.68 -10.48
C GLN A 76 -11.42 7.57 -11.59
N SER A 77 -11.86 7.50 -12.85
CA SER A 77 -10.99 7.43 -14.03
C SER A 77 -9.96 8.56 -14.05
N ARG A 78 -10.39 9.81 -13.81
CA ARG A 78 -9.50 10.98 -13.75
C ARG A 78 -8.47 10.89 -12.61
N LEU A 79 -8.88 10.51 -11.40
CA LEU A 79 -7.99 10.42 -10.24
C LEU A 79 -6.99 9.26 -10.38
N ILE A 80 -7.46 8.09 -10.81
CA ILE A 80 -6.61 6.93 -11.13
C ILE A 80 -5.57 7.33 -12.16
N ARG A 81 -6.01 7.93 -13.27
CA ARG A 81 -5.13 8.38 -14.34
C ARG A 81 -4.10 9.40 -13.84
N SER A 82 -4.51 10.41 -13.06
CA SER A 82 -3.59 11.40 -12.51
C SER A 82 -2.50 10.75 -11.65
N ASN A 83 -2.89 9.82 -10.76
CA ASN A 83 -1.92 9.11 -9.92
C ASN A 83 -0.95 8.26 -10.74
N ILE A 84 -1.44 7.60 -11.78
CA ILE A 84 -0.63 6.76 -12.68
C ILE A 84 0.28 7.61 -13.57
N ASP A 85 -0.20 8.72 -14.12
CA ASP A 85 0.59 9.62 -14.96
C ASP A 85 1.74 10.25 -14.16
N ASP A 86 1.46 10.71 -12.93
CA ASP A 86 2.48 11.23 -12.00
C ASP A 86 3.52 10.16 -11.66
N PHE A 87 3.07 8.94 -11.34
CA PHE A 87 3.98 7.82 -11.08
C PHE A 87 4.86 7.53 -12.29
N THR A 88 4.25 7.43 -13.47
CA THR A 88 4.91 7.08 -14.73
C THR A 88 5.99 8.10 -15.06
N HIS A 89 5.65 9.40 -14.98
CA HIS A 89 6.59 10.49 -15.22
C HIS A 89 7.79 10.42 -14.27
N ASN A 90 7.54 10.28 -12.98
CA ASN A 90 8.60 10.21 -11.97
C ASN A 90 9.47 8.95 -12.11
N PHE A 91 8.86 7.81 -12.47
CA PHE A 91 9.59 6.57 -12.69
C PHE A 91 10.48 6.64 -13.94
N ILE A 92 9.97 7.19 -15.06
CA ILE A 92 10.75 7.38 -16.29
C ILE A 92 11.94 8.31 -16.03
N LYS A 93 11.73 9.42 -15.31
CA LYS A 93 12.81 10.34 -14.94
C LYS A 93 13.90 9.63 -14.12
N TRP A 94 13.50 8.82 -13.13
CA TRP A 94 14.43 8.00 -12.36
C TRP A 94 15.15 6.97 -13.25
N LEU A 95 14.43 6.33 -14.17
CA LEU A 95 14.96 5.30 -15.07
C LEU A 95 16.08 5.87 -15.95
N GLN A 96 15.85 7.03 -16.56
CA GLN A 96 16.85 7.73 -17.37
C GLN A 96 18.11 8.04 -16.55
N GLN A 97 17.95 8.55 -15.32
CA GLN A 97 19.06 8.83 -14.42
C GLN A 97 19.84 7.56 -14.01
N ASP A 98 19.14 6.46 -13.73
CA ASP A 98 19.76 5.18 -13.36
C ASP A 98 20.61 4.61 -14.50
N PHE A 99 20.14 4.72 -15.75
CA PHE A 99 20.90 4.33 -16.93
C PHE A 99 22.18 5.16 -17.09
N GLU A 100 22.11 6.50 -17.00
CA GLU A 100 23.29 7.37 -17.11
C GLU A 100 24.35 7.08 -16.03
N ILE A 101 23.91 6.85 -14.79
CA ILE A 101 24.79 6.48 -13.68
C ILE A 101 25.47 5.12 -13.94
N LYS A 102 24.78 4.18 -14.59
CA LYS A 102 25.32 2.83 -14.84
C LYS A 102 26.20 2.76 -16.09
N LYS A 103 25.96 3.58 -17.11
CA LYS A 103 26.86 3.72 -18.28
C LYS A 103 28.26 4.17 -17.86
N SER A 104 28.36 5.02 -16.84
CA SER A 104 29.62 5.58 -16.35
C SER A 104 30.33 4.73 -15.29
N LYS A 105 29.72 3.61 -14.83
CA LYS A 105 30.30 2.77 -13.78
C LYS A 105 31.13 1.63 -14.35
N THR A 106 32.42 1.65 -14.05
CA THR A 106 33.27 0.46 -14.07
C THR A 106 33.09 -0.29 -12.75
N PHE A 107 32.69 -1.56 -12.78
CA PHE A 107 32.53 -2.39 -11.57
C PHE A 107 33.89 -2.74 -10.96
N SER A 108 34.51 -1.80 -10.24
CA SER A 108 35.83 -1.99 -9.61
C SER A 108 35.82 -2.99 -8.44
N LYS A 109 34.64 -3.24 -7.85
CA LYS A 109 34.39 -4.27 -6.82
C LYS A 109 33.00 -4.89 -7.05
N PRO A 110 32.89 -5.97 -7.84
CA PRO A 110 31.60 -6.58 -8.15
C PRO A 110 30.98 -7.24 -6.90
N SER A 111 29.68 -7.03 -6.72
CA SER A 111 28.87 -7.55 -5.60
C SER A 111 28.03 -8.77 -5.97
N ASN A 112 27.88 -9.06 -7.27
CA ASN A 112 27.15 -10.22 -7.79
C ASN A 112 27.80 -10.74 -9.08
N LEU A 113 27.36 -11.93 -9.51
CA LEU A 113 27.91 -12.61 -10.70
C LEU A 113 27.75 -11.79 -11.98
N PHE A 114 26.64 -11.08 -12.15
CA PHE A 114 26.39 -10.28 -13.34
C PHE A 114 27.34 -9.08 -13.41
N GLU A 115 27.61 -8.42 -12.27
CA GLU A 115 28.63 -7.37 -12.18
C GLU A 115 30.03 -7.91 -12.44
N LEU A 116 30.36 -9.10 -11.91
CA LEU A 116 31.65 -9.76 -12.14
C LEU A 116 31.89 -10.02 -13.63
N CYS A 117 30.85 -10.43 -14.36
CA CYS A 117 30.91 -10.70 -15.80
C CYS A 117 30.74 -9.44 -16.67
N GLY A 118 30.57 -8.25 -16.09
CA GLY A 118 30.29 -7.03 -16.85
C GLY A 118 28.94 -7.02 -17.57
N ALA A 119 27.98 -7.85 -17.13
CA ALA A 119 26.65 -7.97 -17.71
C ALA A 119 25.71 -6.83 -17.25
N THR A 120 26.07 -5.60 -17.60
CA THR A 120 25.42 -4.35 -17.12
C THR A 120 23.91 -4.33 -17.36
N LEU A 121 23.44 -4.86 -18.49
CA LEU A 121 22.01 -4.85 -18.81
C LEU A 121 21.20 -5.78 -17.88
N LEU A 122 21.73 -6.93 -17.49
CA LEU A 122 21.08 -7.83 -16.53
C LEU A 122 21.03 -7.21 -15.12
N VAL A 123 22.13 -6.57 -14.69
CA VAL A 123 22.17 -5.81 -13.43
C VAL A 123 21.14 -4.68 -13.44
N THR A 124 21.04 -3.96 -14.55
CA THR A 124 20.11 -2.84 -14.71
C THR A 124 18.66 -3.33 -14.70
N SER A 125 18.34 -4.37 -15.46
CA SER A 125 17.00 -4.97 -15.52
C SER A 125 16.51 -5.41 -14.14
N ASN A 126 17.35 -6.09 -13.35
CA ASN A 126 17.01 -6.52 -11.99
C ASN A 126 16.78 -5.33 -11.05
N SER A 127 17.59 -4.28 -11.17
CA SER A 127 17.42 -3.06 -10.38
C SER A 127 16.12 -2.33 -10.72
N VAL A 128 15.79 -2.22 -12.01
CA VAL A 128 14.59 -1.55 -12.52
C VAL A 128 13.34 -2.29 -12.06
N THR A 129 13.25 -3.60 -12.26
CA THR A 129 12.08 -4.40 -11.88
C THR A 129 11.84 -4.39 -10.37
N ARG A 130 12.91 -4.45 -9.56
CA ARG A 130 12.81 -4.33 -8.10
C ARG A 130 12.28 -2.96 -7.67
N THR A 131 12.87 -1.88 -8.17
CA THR A 131 12.45 -0.51 -7.83
C THR A 131 11.01 -0.25 -8.27
N LEU A 132 10.63 -0.71 -9.47
CA LEU A 132 9.27 -0.60 -9.99
C LEU A 132 8.29 -1.33 -9.07
N SER A 133 8.59 -2.58 -8.70
CA SER A 133 7.76 -3.38 -7.80
C SER A 133 7.55 -2.73 -6.44
N THR A 134 8.62 -2.19 -5.83
CA THR A 134 8.53 -1.48 -4.55
C THR A 134 7.65 -0.24 -4.66
N ARG A 135 7.90 0.62 -5.66
CA ARG A 135 7.16 1.88 -5.80
C ARG A 135 5.69 1.65 -6.17
N MET A 136 5.40 0.60 -6.93
CA MET A 136 4.02 0.23 -7.28
C MET A 136 3.19 -0.16 -6.04
N GLY A 137 3.80 -0.72 -4.98
CA GLY A 137 3.08 -0.98 -3.72
C GLY A 137 2.38 0.27 -3.19
N HIS A 138 3.12 1.38 -3.09
CA HIS A 138 2.60 2.68 -2.68
C HIS A 138 1.60 3.27 -3.67
N LEU A 139 1.76 2.99 -4.98
CA LEU A 139 0.78 3.41 -5.99
C LEU A 139 -0.57 2.72 -5.74
N TRP A 140 -0.60 1.44 -5.39
CA TRP A 140 -1.84 0.71 -5.10
C TRP A 140 -2.55 1.26 -3.86
N GLU A 141 -1.80 1.57 -2.80
CA GLU A 141 -2.32 2.26 -1.61
C GLU A 141 -2.96 3.60 -2.01
N LYS A 142 -2.24 4.43 -2.78
CA LYS A 142 -2.71 5.75 -3.22
C LYS A 142 -3.95 5.67 -4.12
N ILE A 143 -4.05 4.64 -4.95
CA ILE A 143 -5.24 4.42 -5.79
C ILE A 143 -6.41 3.93 -4.92
N ALA A 144 -6.16 3.04 -3.95
CA ALA A 144 -7.21 2.57 -3.02
C ALA A 144 -7.77 3.72 -2.17
N ASP A 145 -6.92 4.66 -1.73
CA ASP A 145 -7.27 5.85 -0.94
C ASP A 145 -8.13 6.88 -1.68
N ILE A 146 -8.34 6.71 -3.01
CA ILE A 146 -9.39 7.45 -3.74
C ILE A 146 -10.78 7.12 -3.17
N SER A 147 -10.96 5.88 -2.69
CA SER A 147 -12.20 5.43 -2.10
C SER A 147 -12.40 6.02 -0.70
N PRO A 148 -13.61 6.52 -0.38
CA PRO A 148 -13.91 7.00 0.97
C PRO A 148 -13.99 5.89 2.02
N TYR A 149 -13.89 4.63 1.59
CA TYR A 149 -13.92 3.43 2.42
C TYR A 149 -12.52 2.91 2.77
N VAL A 150 -11.47 3.66 2.41
CA VAL A 150 -10.07 3.31 2.65
C VAL A 150 -9.38 4.44 3.41
N ILE A 151 -8.49 4.05 4.32
CA ILE A 151 -7.54 4.92 5.00
C ILE A 151 -6.15 4.30 4.90
N ILE A 152 -5.15 5.09 4.50
CA ILE A 152 -3.74 4.75 4.69
C ILE A 152 -3.29 5.29 6.07
N PRO A 153 -2.97 4.45 7.07
CA PRO A 153 -2.66 4.91 8.44
C PRO A 153 -1.50 5.91 8.50
N GLU A 154 -0.48 5.70 7.67
CA GLU A 154 0.70 6.58 7.63
C GLU A 154 0.35 7.97 7.08
N VAL A 155 -0.53 8.04 6.09
CA VAL A 155 -0.97 9.31 5.49
C VAL A 155 -1.95 10.04 6.41
N GLU A 156 -2.95 9.33 6.92
CA GLU A 156 -4.06 9.96 7.66
C GLU A 156 -3.69 10.30 9.11
N PHE A 157 -2.89 9.46 9.75
CA PHE A 157 -2.57 9.54 11.17
C PHE A 157 -1.07 9.69 11.45
N GLY A 158 -0.19 9.58 10.45
CA GLY A 158 1.25 9.67 10.65
C GLY A 158 1.85 8.48 11.42
N ILE A 159 1.12 7.36 11.48
CA ILE A 159 1.54 6.16 12.21
C ILE A 159 1.83 5.00 11.25
N ASN A 160 2.82 4.19 11.60
CA ASN A 160 3.10 2.94 10.93
C ASN A 160 2.51 1.79 11.75
N LEU A 161 1.53 1.09 11.17
CA LEU A 161 0.95 -0.13 11.71
C LEU A 161 1.63 -1.32 11.06
N LYS A 162 2.60 -1.93 11.74
CA LYS A 162 3.37 -3.04 11.15
C LYS A 162 2.44 -4.15 10.64
N GLY A 163 2.61 -4.49 9.37
CA GLY A 163 1.81 -5.50 8.68
C GLY A 163 0.56 -4.97 7.99
N ILE A 164 0.18 -3.71 8.22
CA ILE A 164 -1.03 -3.08 7.69
C ILE A 164 -0.63 -1.97 6.73
N ASP A 165 -1.03 -2.13 5.47
CA ASP A 165 -0.82 -1.14 4.42
C ASP A 165 -2.03 -0.19 4.33
N ILE A 166 -3.26 -0.73 4.51
CA ILE A 166 -4.52 0.05 4.50
C ILE A 166 -5.53 -0.45 5.55
N ILE A 167 -6.44 0.43 5.96
CA ILE A 167 -7.63 0.11 6.76
C ILE A 167 -8.86 0.30 5.88
N LEU A 168 -9.81 -0.64 5.94
CA LEU A 168 -11.02 -0.62 5.13
C LEU A 168 -12.27 -0.57 6.01
N TYR A 169 -13.30 0.09 5.50
CA TYR A 169 -14.65 -0.01 6.03
C TYR A 169 -15.58 -0.65 5.01
N THR A 170 -16.00 -1.89 5.27
CA THR A 170 -16.86 -2.63 4.34
C THR A 170 -17.84 -3.46 5.13
N ASP A 171 -19.08 -3.57 4.64
CA ASP A 171 -20.10 -4.42 5.27
C ASP A 171 -20.36 -4.08 6.76
N GLY A 172 -20.21 -2.79 7.13
CA GLY A 172 -20.39 -2.30 8.50
C GLY A 172 -19.25 -2.63 9.47
N ALA A 173 -18.12 -3.12 8.97
CA ALA A 173 -16.97 -3.50 9.79
C ALA A 173 -15.67 -2.83 9.32
N VAL A 174 -14.84 -2.46 10.31
CA VAL A 174 -13.47 -2.01 10.09
C VAL A 174 -12.56 -3.22 9.97
N SER A 175 -11.76 -3.27 8.91
CA SER A 175 -10.77 -4.33 8.65
C SER A 175 -9.38 -3.75 8.46
N PHE A 176 -8.36 -4.43 9.00
CA PHE A 176 -6.96 -4.02 8.86
C PHE A 176 -6.31 -4.94 7.82
N ALA A 177 -5.74 -4.35 6.77
CA ALA A 177 -5.30 -5.14 5.63
C ALA A 177 -3.85 -4.91 5.22
N GLN A 178 -3.24 -6.00 4.79
CA GLN A 178 -2.01 -5.97 4.01
C GLN A 178 -2.35 -6.00 2.52
N LEU A 179 -1.76 -5.10 1.73
CA LEU A 179 -1.94 -5.02 0.29
C LEU A 179 -0.65 -5.43 -0.43
N LYS A 180 -0.77 -6.33 -1.40
CA LYS A 180 0.33 -6.74 -2.27
C LYS A 180 -0.07 -6.63 -3.73
N THR A 181 0.90 -6.71 -4.64
CA THR A 181 0.60 -6.59 -6.06
C THR A 181 -0.14 -7.84 -6.58
N LEU A 182 0.40 -9.04 -6.33
CA LEU A 182 -0.08 -10.30 -6.93
C LEU A 182 -0.23 -11.41 -5.88
N LYS A 183 -0.99 -12.46 -6.23
CA LYS A 183 -1.21 -13.65 -5.38
C LYS A 183 0.08 -14.37 -4.94
N GLY A 184 1.10 -14.32 -5.80
CA GLY A 184 2.40 -14.96 -5.61
C GLY A 184 3.50 -14.07 -5.03
N THR A 185 3.18 -12.87 -4.52
CA THR A 185 4.19 -11.91 -4.06
C THR A 185 4.99 -12.40 -2.84
N LEU A 186 4.41 -13.20 -1.96
CA LEU A 186 5.12 -13.70 -0.77
C LEU A 186 5.94 -14.95 -1.10
N THR A 187 7.20 -14.94 -0.67
CA THR A 187 8.16 -16.05 -0.85
C THR A 187 8.72 -16.53 0.48
N GLY A 188 8.88 -17.85 0.64
CA GLY A 188 9.52 -18.47 1.80
C GLY A 188 9.01 -17.96 3.16
N SER A 189 9.91 -17.38 3.95
CA SER A 189 9.62 -16.88 5.31
C SER A 189 8.66 -15.69 5.36
N GLN A 190 8.40 -15.02 4.23
CA GLN A 190 7.49 -13.88 4.16
C GLN A 190 6.04 -14.28 4.48
N VAL A 191 5.64 -15.51 4.15
CA VAL A 191 4.28 -16.00 4.42
C VAL A 191 4.01 -16.10 5.93
N SER A 192 4.87 -16.81 6.66
CA SER A 192 4.72 -16.96 8.12
C SER A 192 4.78 -15.61 8.84
N ARG A 193 5.63 -14.70 8.35
CA ARG A 193 5.72 -13.34 8.86
C ARG A 193 4.43 -12.56 8.62
N ALA A 194 3.89 -12.57 7.40
CA ALA A 194 2.66 -11.87 7.06
C ALA A 194 1.46 -12.38 7.88
N ILE A 195 1.34 -13.70 8.06
CA ILE A 195 0.32 -14.29 8.93
C ILE A 195 0.48 -13.77 10.36
N ARG A 196 1.67 -13.86 10.94
CA ARG A 196 1.92 -13.40 12.32
C ARG A 196 1.61 -11.91 12.51
N GLU A 197 2.02 -11.08 11.55
CA GLU A 197 1.75 -9.65 11.57
C GLU A 197 0.24 -9.38 11.50
N LEU A 198 -0.47 -9.97 10.52
CA LEU A 198 -1.90 -9.77 10.34
C LEU A 198 -2.74 -10.33 11.50
N SER A 199 -2.42 -11.50 12.02
CA SER A 199 -3.15 -12.14 13.12
C SER A 199 -3.12 -11.34 14.43
N SER A 200 -2.26 -10.33 14.55
CA SER A 200 -2.28 -9.41 15.69
C SER A 200 -3.35 -8.31 15.58
N HIS A 201 -3.99 -8.14 14.43
CA HIS A 201 -4.97 -7.08 14.19
C HIS A 201 -6.39 -7.63 14.15
N GLU A 202 -7.36 -6.76 14.45
CA GLU A 202 -8.78 -7.10 14.35
C GLU A 202 -9.23 -7.18 12.89
N ASN A 203 -10.13 -8.11 12.57
CA ASN A 203 -10.66 -8.32 11.21
C ASN A 203 -9.56 -8.24 10.13
N PRO A 204 -8.51 -9.06 10.22
CA PRO A 204 -7.37 -8.95 9.32
C PRO A 204 -7.75 -9.40 7.91
N LEU A 205 -7.21 -8.72 6.90
CA LEU A 205 -7.39 -9.08 5.48
C LEU A 205 -6.05 -9.16 4.75
N PHE A 206 -5.93 -10.14 3.86
CA PHE A 206 -4.83 -10.20 2.90
C PHE A 206 -5.32 -9.87 1.49
N LEU A 207 -4.91 -8.73 0.96
CA LEU A 207 -5.41 -8.19 -0.30
C LEU A 207 -4.32 -8.23 -1.37
N VAL A 208 -4.71 -8.52 -2.61
CA VAL A 208 -3.84 -8.33 -3.76
C VAL A 208 -4.52 -7.48 -4.82
N ALA A 209 -3.77 -6.51 -5.35
CA ALA A 209 -4.28 -5.52 -6.31
C ALA A 209 -4.70 -6.16 -7.64
N PHE A 210 -4.03 -7.22 -8.09
CA PHE A 210 -4.35 -7.91 -9.35
C PHE A 210 -4.54 -9.40 -9.15
N ASP A 211 -5.54 -9.96 -9.83
CA ASP A 211 -5.79 -11.40 -9.85
C ASP A 211 -4.89 -12.08 -10.89
N LEU A 212 -3.61 -12.22 -10.56
CA LEU A 212 -2.63 -12.95 -11.38
C LEU A 212 -1.83 -13.93 -10.52
N GLY A 213 -1.45 -15.05 -11.15
CA GLY A 213 -0.65 -16.11 -10.54
C GLY A 213 -1.42 -16.97 -9.53
N GLN A 214 -0.67 -17.73 -8.73
CA GLN A 214 -1.22 -18.61 -7.71
C GLN A 214 -0.96 -18.05 -6.31
N TRP A 215 -1.87 -18.34 -5.38
CA TRP A 215 -1.76 -17.89 -4.00
C TRP A 215 -0.59 -18.56 -3.27
N THR A 216 0.36 -17.74 -2.79
CA THR A 216 1.36 -18.20 -1.82
C THR A 216 0.93 -17.96 -0.38
N PHE A 217 0.07 -16.97 -0.14
CA PHE A 217 -0.61 -16.82 1.16
C PHE A 217 -1.67 -17.91 1.33
N PRO A 218 -1.59 -18.79 2.34
CA PRO A 218 -2.33 -20.04 2.35
C PRO A 218 -3.78 -19.86 2.82
N ALA A 219 -4.72 -20.63 2.27
CA ALA A 219 -6.13 -20.57 2.67
C ALA A 219 -6.37 -20.98 4.13
N ARG A 220 -5.47 -21.79 4.71
CA ARG A 220 -5.57 -22.30 6.09
C ARG A 220 -5.20 -21.27 7.16
N SER A 221 -4.82 -20.04 6.81
CA SER A 221 -4.44 -19.02 7.78
C SER A 221 -5.62 -18.40 8.53
N GLU A 222 -6.86 -18.78 8.18
CA GLU A 222 -8.13 -18.20 8.68
C GLU A 222 -8.33 -16.71 8.36
N ILE A 223 -7.28 -16.02 7.90
CA ILE A 223 -7.31 -14.65 7.39
C ILE A 223 -7.93 -14.66 5.97
N PRO A 224 -9.07 -13.99 5.76
CA PRO A 224 -9.68 -13.88 4.43
C PRO A 224 -8.74 -13.19 3.44
N ARG A 225 -8.81 -13.63 2.17
CA ARG A 225 -7.98 -13.10 1.08
C ARG A 225 -8.80 -12.74 -0.15
N PHE A 226 -8.52 -11.58 -0.74
CA PHE A 226 -9.21 -11.06 -1.92
C PHE A 226 -8.22 -10.61 -2.98
N ALA A 227 -8.59 -10.73 -4.26
CA ALA A 227 -7.72 -10.40 -5.38
C ALA A 227 -8.48 -9.64 -6.47
N GLY A 228 -7.78 -8.70 -7.12
CA GLY A 228 -8.27 -8.00 -8.31
C GLY A 228 -9.66 -7.43 -8.07
N GLN A 229 -10.57 -7.69 -9.00
CA GLN A 229 -11.96 -7.21 -8.96
C GLN A 229 -12.66 -7.45 -7.62
N ALA A 230 -12.44 -8.58 -6.94
CA ALA A 230 -13.07 -8.86 -5.65
C ALA A 230 -12.60 -7.90 -4.54
N PHE A 231 -11.35 -7.45 -4.60
CA PHE A 231 -10.83 -6.42 -3.69
C PHE A 231 -11.34 -5.03 -4.08
N TRP A 232 -11.18 -4.61 -5.33
CA TRP A 232 -11.55 -3.25 -5.76
C TRP A 232 -13.05 -2.98 -5.62
N ASN A 233 -13.91 -3.97 -5.87
CA ASN A 233 -15.36 -3.85 -5.66
C ASN A 233 -15.72 -3.61 -4.20
N LYS A 234 -14.96 -4.18 -3.25
CA LYS A 234 -15.20 -3.96 -1.81
C LYS A 234 -15.03 -2.51 -1.40
N ILE A 235 -14.22 -1.76 -2.13
CA ILE A 235 -13.99 -0.33 -1.90
C ILE A 235 -14.69 0.53 -2.97
N HIS A 236 -15.64 -0.04 -3.71
CA HIS A 236 -16.42 0.64 -4.73
C HIS A 236 -15.59 1.27 -5.87
N MET A 237 -14.41 0.68 -6.15
CA MET A 237 -13.52 1.12 -7.22
C MET A 237 -13.67 0.21 -8.44
N ASP A 238 -13.70 0.80 -9.63
CA ASP A 238 -13.77 0.06 -10.89
C ASP A 238 -12.42 -0.59 -11.22
N TYR A 239 -12.37 -1.93 -11.20
CA TYR A 239 -11.14 -2.67 -11.45
C TYR A 239 -10.62 -2.54 -12.89
N ASP A 240 -11.52 -2.48 -13.87
CA ASP A 240 -11.13 -2.45 -15.28
C ASP A 240 -10.43 -1.12 -15.61
N LEU A 241 -10.86 -0.03 -14.98
CA LEU A 241 -10.14 1.25 -15.03
C LEU A 241 -8.72 1.14 -14.46
N VAL A 242 -8.56 0.52 -13.27
CA VAL A 242 -7.24 0.35 -12.65
C VAL A 242 -6.34 -0.52 -13.54
N GLU A 243 -6.84 -1.68 -13.97
CA GLU A 243 -6.10 -2.63 -14.78
C GLU A 243 -5.68 -2.04 -16.13
N GLY A 244 -6.61 -1.38 -16.83
CA GLY A 244 -6.35 -0.74 -18.11
C GLY A 244 -5.29 0.34 -18.04
N GLN A 245 -5.37 1.23 -17.04
CA GLN A 245 -4.39 2.31 -16.88
C GLN A 245 -3.00 1.78 -16.48
N VAL A 246 -2.93 0.75 -15.63
CA VAL A 246 -1.67 0.13 -15.20
C VAL A 246 -0.99 -0.59 -16.37
N LYS A 247 -1.75 -1.27 -17.22
CA LYS A 247 -1.21 -1.90 -18.44
C LYS A 247 -0.54 -0.85 -19.33
N ASN A 248 -1.21 0.27 -19.58
CA ASN A 248 -0.67 1.37 -20.39
C ASN A 248 0.60 1.96 -19.78
N MET A 249 0.61 2.17 -18.45
CA MET A 249 1.79 2.62 -17.72
C MET A 249 2.97 1.68 -17.91
N LEU A 250 2.77 0.37 -17.69
CA LEU A 250 3.85 -0.61 -17.78
C LEU A 250 4.41 -0.71 -19.20
N GLN A 251 3.54 -0.67 -20.22
CA GLN A 251 3.96 -0.65 -21.63
C GLN A 251 4.80 0.60 -21.96
N LYS A 252 4.42 1.77 -21.42
CA LYS A 252 5.17 3.01 -21.62
C LYS A 252 6.53 2.98 -20.93
N ILE A 253 6.61 2.43 -19.72
CA ILE A 253 7.88 2.23 -19.00
C ILE A 253 8.77 1.23 -19.74
N ASP A 254 8.21 0.12 -20.22
CA ASP A 254 8.93 -0.92 -20.95
C ASP A 254 9.51 -0.38 -22.28
N GLN A 255 8.74 0.40 -23.03
CA GLN A 255 9.23 1.06 -24.24
C GLN A 255 10.43 1.96 -23.96
N VAL A 256 10.35 2.81 -22.93
CA VAL A 256 11.46 3.70 -22.56
C VAL A 256 12.67 2.89 -22.10
N PHE A 257 12.46 1.80 -21.35
CA PHE A 257 13.54 0.91 -20.95
C PHE A 257 14.24 0.30 -22.17
N ALA A 258 13.48 -0.21 -23.15
CA ALA A 258 14.03 -0.79 -24.37
C ALA A 258 14.84 0.22 -25.18
N ASP A 259 14.33 1.44 -25.33
CA ASP A 259 15.03 2.52 -26.04
C ASP A 259 16.35 2.89 -25.34
N LEU A 260 16.37 2.96 -24.01
CA LEU A 260 17.58 3.22 -23.22
C LEU A 260 18.57 2.06 -23.26
N ALA A 261 18.10 0.82 -23.36
CA ALA A 261 18.94 -0.38 -23.45
C ALA A 261 19.57 -0.57 -24.83
N ALA A 262 18.96 -0.02 -25.88
CA ALA A 262 19.48 -0.07 -27.24
C ALA A 262 20.57 0.98 -27.53
N ASN A 263 20.66 2.02 -26.71
CA ASN A 263 21.60 3.16 -26.84
C ASN A 263 22.67 3.16 -25.74
#